data_AF-A0A972C326-F1
#
_entry.id   AF-A0A972C326-F1
#
_cell.length_a   1.000
_cell.length_b   1.000
_cell.length_c   1.000
_cell.angle_alpha   90.00
_cell.angle_beta   90.00
_cell.angle_gamma   90.00
#
_symmetry.space_group_name_H-M   'P 1'
#
loop_
_entity.id
_entity.type
_entity.pdbx_description
1 polymer ?
#
loop_
_entity_poly.entity_id
_entity_poly.type
_entity_poly.pdbx_seq_one_letter_code
_entity_poly.pdbx_strand_id
1 'polypeptide(L)'
;MSELDGEAIKPRELLQRLLKVQDELAEQTAVHPFVLDDNLASLEHLLGLSPVECDVLALMVYRDQIPGMRDTCNLIDGTEGVQGFASLTACMLDYPVNQVRDAFSVRSRLLGAGLMVPPSNYRDGPLELSPGLADVLLHHADAISAIQRQYSDQDRPVRHRLDDFQHLAGVLGTLVAFLQGGLNGTLTGVNILIHGHPGTGKTQLVRAVAVFLGVSLYEIRSADNCGSPISAAERFSSYRCCQSLLAGDESALLLFDECDDVLSNS
;
A
#
# COMPACT_ATOMS: atom_id res chain seq x y z
N MET A 1 32.67 -23.85 -3.20
CA MET A 1 31.88 -24.50 -4.25
C MET A 1 31.14 -25.65 -3.60
N SER A 2 29.93 -25.40 -3.12
CA SER A 2 28.99 -26.44 -2.69
C SER A 2 27.80 -26.31 -3.63
N GLU A 3 27.48 -27.44 -4.25
CA GLU A 3 26.51 -27.61 -5.33
C GLU A 3 25.13 -27.17 -4.85
N LEU A 4 24.61 -26.12 -5.47
CA LEU A 4 23.20 -25.74 -5.41
C LEU A 4 22.51 -26.51 -6.54
N ASP A 5 22.03 -27.71 -6.23
CA ASP A 5 21.06 -28.44 -7.05
C ASP A 5 19.76 -27.63 -7.10
N GLY A 6 19.66 -26.78 -8.13
CA GLY A 6 18.40 -26.22 -8.59
C GLY A 6 17.64 -27.28 -9.37
N GLU A 7 16.96 -28.18 -8.68
CA GLU A 7 16.08 -29.14 -9.32
C GLU A 7 14.76 -28.42 -9.67
N ALA A 8 14.63 -28.02 -10.93
CA ALA A 8 13.43 -27.40 -11.45
C ALA A 8 12.20 -28.26 -11.16
N ILE A 9 11.27 -27.71 -10.38
CA ILE A 9 10.05 -28.42 -10.00
C ILE A 9 9.26 -28.72 -11.26
N LYS A 10 8.97 -30.01 -11.48
CA LYS A 10 8.29 -30.48 -12.69
C LYS A 10 6.83 -30.01 -12.67
N PRO A 11 6.22 -29.61 -13.80
CA PRO A 11 4.82 -29.14 -13.88
C PRO A 11 3.79 -30.06 -13.20
N ARG A 12 4.06 -31.36 -13.13
CA ARG A 12 3.22 -32.36 -12.46
C ARG A 12 3.19 -32.18 -10.94
N GLU A 13 4.30 -31.77 -10.33
CA GLU A 13 4.38 -31.53 -8.89
C GLU A 13 3.66 -30.23 -8.51
N LEU A 14 3.79 -29.18 -9.33
CA LEU A 14 3.01 -27.94 -9.19
C LEU A 14 1.51 -28.23 -9.24
N LEU A 15 1.06 -28.99 -10.25
CA LEU A 15 -0.35 -29.39 -10.38
C LEU A 15 -0.83 -30.21 -9.17
N GLN A 16 -0.01 -31.14 -8.67
CA GLN A 16 -0.37 -31.93 -7.48
C GLN A 16 -0.55 -31.06 -6.24
N ARG A 17 0.29 -30.03 -6.06
CA ARG A 17 0.13 -29.09 -4.94
C ARG A 17 -1.08 -28.19 -5.12
N LEU A 18 -1.36 -27.69 -6.32
CA LEU A 18 -2.57 -26.90 -6.60
C LEU A 18 -3.85 -27.72 -6.37
N LEU A 19 -3.88 -28.99 -6.77
CA LEU A 19 -5.00 -29.90 -6.50
C LEU A 19 -5.17 -30.14 -4.99
N LYS A 20 -4.08 -30.33 -4.25
CA LYS A 20 -4.13 -30.48 -2.80
C LYS A 20 -4.72 -29.23 -2.12
N VAL A 21 -4.27 -28.04 -2.52
CA VAL A 21 -4.82 -26.76 -2.02
C VAL A 21 -6.29 -26.62 -2.39
N GLN A 22 -6.69 -27.03 -3.60
CA GLN A 22 -8.10 -27.06 -4.01
C GLN A 22 -8.94 -27.97 -3.11
N ASP A 23 -8.47 -29.17 -2.80
CA ASP A 23 -9.17 -30.10 -1.91
C ASP A 23 -9.27 -29.53 -0.48
N GLU A 24 -8.18 -28.96 0.05
CA GLU A 24 -8.16 -28.29 1.36
C GLU A 24 -9.13 -27.10 1.44
N LEU A 25 -9.30 -26.36 0.33
CA LEU A 25 -10.26 -25.26 0.23
C LEU A 25 -11.71 -25.76 0.07
N ALA A 26 -11.93 -26.86 -0.66
CA ALA A 26 -13.26 -27.43 -0.84
C ALA A 26 -13.83 -28.03 0.45
N GLU A 27 -12.96 -28.50 1.35
CA GLU A 27 -13.33 -28.97 2.70
C GLU A 27 -13.61 -27.82 3.68
N GLN A 28 -13.11 -26.61 3.40
CA GLN A 28 -13.44 -25.42 4.16
C GLN A 28 -14.78 -24.87 3.66
N THR A 29 -15.83 -24.95 4.48
CA THR A 29 -17.11 -24.28 4.21
C THR A 29 -16.84 -22.80 3.99
N ALA A 30 -16.80 -22.35 2.74
CA ALA A 30 -16.40 -21.00 2.39
C ALA A 30 -17.42 -20.00 2.92
N VAL A 31 -17.14 -19.44 4.10
CA VAL A 31 -17.60 -18.10 4.45
C VAL A 31 -16.68 -17.16 3.67
N HIS A 32 -16.83 -17.13 2.34
CA HIS A 32 -16.16 -16.08 1.57
C HIS A 32 -16.75 -14.76 2.07
N PRO A 33 -15.92 -13.84 2.59
CA PRO A 33 -16.44 -12.56 3.00
C PRO A 33 -16.80 -11.83 1.70
N PHE A 34 -18.10 -11.67 1.44
CA PHE A 34 -18.66 -10.82 0.38
C PHE A 34 -18.04 -9.40 0.36
N VAL A 35 -17.32 -9.05 1.42
CA VAL A 35 -16.52 -7.85 1.64
C VAL A 35 -15.40 -7.65 0.60
N LEU A 36 -14.75 -8.71 0.09
CA LEU A 36 -13.64 -8.53 -0.86
C LEU A 36 -14.11 -7.92 -2.17
N ASP A 37 -15.17 -8.46 -2.77
CA ASP A 37 -15.70 -7.98 -4.05
C ASP A 37 -16.19 -6.53 -3.94
N ASP A 38 -16.88 -6.19 -2.85
CA ASP A 38 -17.33 -4.83 -2.55
C ASP A 38 -16.15 -3.85 -2.40
N ASN A 39 -15.09 -4.29 -1.71
CA ASN A 39 -13.86 -3.51 -1.55
C ASN A 39 -13.10 -3.33 -2.86
N LEU A 40 -13.02 -4.37 -3.69
CA LEU A 40 -12.39 -4.30 -5.01
C LEU A 40 -13.16 -3.37 -5.94
N ALA A 41 -14.49 -3.43 -5.95
CA ALA A 41 -15.33 -2.51 -6.71
C ALA A 41 -15.13 -1.04 -6.26
N SER A 42 -14.99 -0.83 -4.95
CA SER A 42 -14.70 0.49 -4.39
C SER A 42 -13.32 1.02 -4.83
N LEU A 43 -12.29 0.16 -4.81
CA LEU A 43 -10.95 0.50 -5.31
C LEU A 43 -10.93 0.71 -6.82
N GLU A 44 -11.69 -0.09 -7.59
CA GLU A 44 -11.85 0.08 -9.03
C GLU A 44 -12.38 1.47 -9.35
N HIS A 45 -13.47 1.87 -8.70
CA HIS A 45 -14.08 3.18 -8.92
C HIS A 45 -13.14 4.33 -8.51
N LEU A 46 -12.47 4.19 -7.36
CA LEU A 46 -11.62 5.25 -6.82
C LEU A 46 -10.31 5.43 -7.60
N LEU A 47 -9.64 4.31 -7.93
CA LEU A 47 -8.31 4.30 -8.52
C LEU A 47 -8.34 4.05 -10.03
N GLY A 48 -9.50 3.74 -10.60
CA GLY A 48 -9.71 3.40 -12.01
C GLY A 48 -8.98 2.13 -12.43
N LEU A 49 -8.90 1.12 -11.54
CA LEU A 49 -8.28 -0.17 -11.85
C LEU A 49 -8.99 -0.82 -13.04
N SER A 50 -8.24 -1.54 -13.86
CA SER A 50 -8.84 -2.39 -14.90
C SER A 50 -9.40 -3.68 -14.30
N PRO A 51 -10.33 -4.38 -14.98
CA PRO A 51 -10.82 -5.68 -14.52
C PRO A 51 -9.69 -6.69 -14.25
N VAL A 52 -8.66 -6.70 -15.11
CA VAL A 52 -7.48 -7.55 -14.94
C VAL A 52 -6.69 -7.18 -13.69
N GLU A 53 -6.55 -5.90 -13.38
CA GLU A 53 -5.88 -5.45 -12.15
C GLU A 53 -6.67 -5.83 -10.90
N CYS A 54 -8.01 -5.75 -10.94
CA CYS A 54 -8.87 -6.20 -9.84
C CYS A 54 -8.74 -7.71 -9.60
N ASP A 55 -8.78 -8.54 -10.65
CA ASP A 55 -8.66 -10.00 -10.52
C ASP A 55 -7.25 -10.42 -10.09
N VAL A 56 -6.20 -9.74 -10.58
CA VAL A 56 -4.83 -9.93 -10.10
C VAL A 56 -4.72 -9.57 -8.63
N LEU A 57 -5.30 -8.45 -8.19
CA LEU A 57 -5.31 -8.05 -6.79
C LEU A 57 -6.04 -9.06 -5.91
N ALA A 58 -7.21 -9.54 -6.34
CA ALA A 58 -7.98 -10.58 -5.64
C ALA A 58 -7.18 -11.87 -5.48
N LEU A 59 -6.57 -12.37 -6.56
CA LEU A 59 -5.73 -13.56 -6.52
C LEU A 59 -4.59 -13.42 -5.51
N MET A 60 -4.00 -12.23 -5.43
CA MET A 60 -2.87 -11.95 -4.56
C MET A 60 -3.30 -11.84 -3.09
N VAL A 61 -4.50 -11.32 -2.82
CA VAL A 61 -5.11 -11.35 -1.49
C VAL A 61 -5.33 -12.80 -1.04
N TYR A 62 -5.88 -13.64 -1.91
CA TYR A 62 -6.04 -15.06 -1.62
C TYR A 62 -4.71 -15.77 -1.42
N ARG A 63 -3.69 -15.46 -2.25
CA ARG A 63 -2.35 -16.07 -2.17
C ARG A 63 -1.72 -15.89 -0.80
N ASP A 64 -1.86 -14.72 -0.21
CA ASP A 64 -1.27 -14.39 1.08
C ASP A 64 -2.07 -14.97 2.26
N GLN A 65 -3.31 -15.42 2.04
CA GLN A 65 -4.22 -15.92 3.07
C GLN A 65 -4.37 -17.43 3.08
N ILE A 66 -4.21 -18.07 1.92
CA ILE A 66 -4.31 -19.52 1.77
C ILE A 66 -2.94 -20.14 2.09
N PRO A 67 -2.84 -20.95 3.16
CA PRO A 67 -1.58 -21.61 3.52
C PRO A 67 -1.01 -22.43 2.37
N GLY A 68 0.30 -22.27 2.12
CA GLY A 68 1.00 -23.00 1.06
C GLY A 68 0.72 -22.50 -0.37
N MET A 69 -0.22 -21.57 -0.59
CA MET A 69 -0.46 -21.02 -1.94
C MET A 69 0.69 -20.14 -2.40
N ARG A 70 1.23 -19.29 -1.52
CA ARG A 70 2.47 -18.53 -1.78
C ARG A 70 3.62 -19.45 -2.19
N ASP A 71 3.90 -20.49 -1.40
CA ASP A 71 4.96 -21.45 -1.71
C ASP A 71 4.72 -22.14 -3.05
N THR A 72 3.48 -22.52 -3.33
CA THR A 72 3.08 -23.19 -4.58
C THR A 72 3.29 -22.29 -5.80
N CYS A 73 2.90 -21.01 -5.73
CA CYS A 73 3.15 -20.04 -6.79
C CYS A 73 4.66 -19.77 -6.98
N ASN A 74 5.45 -19.86 -5.91
CA ASN A 74 6.90 -19.66 -5.95
C ASN A 74 7.68 -20.88 -6.48
N LEU A 75 7.02 -22.03 -6.73
CA LEU A 75 7.65 -23.22 -7.34
C LEU A 75 7.91 -23.08 -8.84
N ILE A 76 7.40 -22.01 -9.46
CA ILE A 76 7.74 -21.68 -10.84
C ILE A 76 9.20 -21.23 -10.84
N ASP A 77 10.05 -22.13 -11.29
CA ASP A 77 11.50 -22.06 -11.12
C ASP A 77 12.14 -20.78 -11.70
N GLY A 78 13.18 -20.28 -11.03
CA GLY A 78 13.71 -18.91 -11.10
C GLY A 78 14.32 -18.41 -12.41
N THR A 79 14.05 -19.03 -13.57
CA THR A 79 14.52 -18.57 -14.89
C THR A 79 13.55 -17.62 -15.58
N GLU A 80 12.25 -17.70 -15.28
CA GLU A 80 11.24 -16.86 -15.93
C GLU A 80 10.79 -15.67 -15.08
N GLY A 81 11.09 -15.66 -13.77
CA GLY A 81 10.81 -14.57 -12.84
C GLY A 81 9.38 -14.03 -12.98
N VAL A 82 9.26 -12.73 -13.28
CA VAL A 82 7.97 -12.05 -13.51
C VAL A 82 7.15 -12.68 -14.64
N GLN A 83 7.78 -13.22 -15.68
CA GLN A 83 7.07 -13.78 -16.84
C GLN A 83 6.41 -15.12 -16.52
N GLY A 84 7.07 -15.97 -15.74
CA GLY A 84 6.52 -17.26 -15.33
C GLY A 84 5.30 -17.07 -14.43
N PHE A 85 5.41 -16.17 -13.45
CA PHE A 85 4.29 -15.83 -12.57
C PHE A 85 3.12 -15.21 -13.35
N ALA A 86 3.38 -14.24 -14.24
CA ALA A 86 2.33 -13.66 -15.06
C ALA A 86 1.62 -14.69 -15.96
N SER A 87 2.35 -15.69 -16.46
CA SER A 87 1.78 -16.77 -17.27
C SER A 87 0.90 -17.71 -16.44
N LEU A 88 1.30 -18.01 -15.20
CA LEU A 88 0.47 -18.77 -14.26
C LEU A 88 -0.80 -18.01 -13.90
N THR A 89 -0.67 -16.75 -13.51
CA THR A 89 -1.80 -15.88 -13.17
C THR A 89 -2.76 -15.73 -14.34
N ALA A 90 -2.24 -15.57 -15.56
CA ALA A 90 -3.05 -15.53 -16.78
C ALA A 90 -3.84 -16.83 -17.01
N CYS A 91 -3.23 -17.99 -16.73
CA CYS A 91 -3.92 -19.28 -16.81
C CYS A 91 -5.00 -19.43 -15.72
N MET A 92 -4.70 -19.01 -14.48
CA MET A 92 -5.64 -19.08 -13.35
C MET A 92 -6.87 -18.18 -13.53
N LEU A 93 -6.68 -17.00 -14.12
CA LEU A 93 -7.71 -15.98 -14.29
C LEU A 93 -8.34 -15.97 -15.69
N ASP A 94 -7.90 -16.86 -16.59
CA ASP A 94 -8.35 -16.94 -17.99
C ASP A 94 -8.18 -15.62 -18.78
N TYR A 95 -7.03 -14.95 -18.60
CA TYR A 95 -6.68 -13.73 -19.33
C TYR A 95 -5.52 -13.92 -20.29
N PRO A 96 -5.40 -13.08 -21.34
CA PRO A 96 -4.19 -13.01 -22.15
C PRO A 96 -2.96 -12.61 -21.31
N VAL A 97 -1.86 -13.36 -21.45
CA VAL A 97 -0.61 -13.15 -20.68
C VAL A 97 -0.10 -11.71 -20.76
N ASN A 98 -0.26 -11.02 -21.90
CA ASN A 98 0.15 -9.62 -22.05
C ASN A 98 -0.63 -8.67 -21.13
N GLN A 99 -1.93 -8.88 -20.93
CA GLN A 99 -2.73 -8.03 -20.05
C GLN A 99 -2.32 -8.19 -18.59
N VAL A 100 -2.05 -9.44 -18.17
CA VAL A 100 -1.56 -9.73 -16.82
C VAL A 100 -0.14 -9.17 -16.62
N ARG A 101 0.72 -9.25 -17.64
CA ARG A 101 2.06 -8.62 -17.59
C ARG A 101 1.97 -7.10 -17.43
N ASP A 102 1.01 -6.45 -18.07
CA ASP A 102 0.79 -5.02 -17.92
C ASP A 102 0.37 -4.65 -16.49
N ALA A 103 -0.46 -5.50 -15.83
CA ALA A 103 -0.85 -5.34 -14.43
C ALA A 103 0.34 -5.49 -13.45
N PHE A 104 1.32 -6.35 -13.74
CA PHE A 104 2.57 -6.46 -12.96
C PHE A 104 3.64 -5.43 -13.34
N SER A 105 3.40 -4.59 -14.35
CA SER A 105 4.41 -3.64 -14.82
C SER A 105 4.59 -2.48 -13.85
N VAL A 106 5.75 -1.82 -13.90
CA VAL A 106 6.02 -0.58 -13.12
C VAL A 106 5.10 0.59 -13.48
N ARG A 107 4.34 0.48 -14.59
CA ARG A 107 3.38 1.48 -15.04
C ARG A 107 1.93 1.15 -14.66
N SER A 108 1.70 0.01 -14.01
CA SER A 108 0.35 -0.39 -13.61
C SER A 108 -0.21 0.52 -12.53
N ARG A 109 -1.53 0.54 -12.39
CA ARG A 109 -2.18 1.25 -11.29
C ARG A 109 -1.99 0.51 -9.98
N LEU A 110 -1.79 -0.81 -9.99
CA LEU A 110 -1.48 -1.59 -8.79
C LEU A 110 -0.19 -1.11 -8.12
N LEU A 111 0.89 -0.97 -8.90
CA LEU A 111 2.16 -0.45 -8.40
C LEU A 111 2.10 1.08 -8.28
N GLY A 112 1.43 1.76 -9.23
CA GLY A 112 1.18 3.19 -9.28
C GLY A 112 0.55 3.75 -8.01
N ALA A 113 -0.51 3.09 -7.56
CA ALA A 113 -1.26 3.42 -6.37
C ALA A 113 -0.64 2.85 -5.09
N GLY A 114 0.46 2.09 -5.15
CA GLY A 114 1.05 1.48 -3.96
C GLY A 114 0.17 0.41 -3.31
N LEU A 115 -0.73 -0.23 -4.06
CA LEU A 115 -1.45 -1.43 -3.59
C LEU A 115 -0.53 -2.65 -3.62
N MET A 116 0.46 -2.63 -4.50
CA MET A 116 1.50 -3.63 -4.61
C MET A 116 2.89 -3.00 -4.60
N VAL A 117 3.84 -3.76 -4.09
CA VAL A 117 5.25 -3.38 -3.95
C VAL A 117 6.16 -4.35 -4.69
N PRO A 118 7.35 -3.89 -5.12
CA PRO A 118 8.41 -4.80 -5.50
C PRO A 118 8.68 -5.80 -4.36
N PRO A 119 8.95 -7.06 -4.69
CA PRO A 119 9.12 -8.10 -3.71
C PRO A 119 10.39 -7.88 -2.89
N SER A 120 10.31 -8.23 -1.60
CA SER A 120 11.45 -8.17 -0.68
C SER A 120 12.60 -9.10 -1.11
N ASN A 121 12.26 -10.28 -1.64
CA ASN A 121 13.19 -11.17 -2.33
C ASN A 121 12.67 -11.55 -3.72
N TYR A 122 13.57 -11.69 -4.69
CA TYR A 122 13.24 -12.15 -6.04
C TYR A 122 12.53 -13.52 -6.11
N ARG A 123 12.56 -14.31 -5.03
CA ARG A 123 11.87 -15.60 -4.91
C ARG A 123 10.39 -15.47 -4.50
N ASP A 124 9.96 -14.31 -4.05
CA ASP A 124 8.60 -14.05 -3.56
C ASP A 124 7.60 -13.69 -4.67
N GLY A 125 8.03 -13.80 -5.92
CA GLY A 125 7.24 -13.48 -7.11
C GLY A 125 7.53 -12.09 -7.67
N PRO A 126 6.70 -11.59 -8.60
CA PRO A 126 6.92 -10.31 -9.29
C PRO A 126 6.61 -9.08 -8.45
N LEU A 127 5.60 -9.19 -7.58
CA LEU A 127 5.10 -8.15 -6.69
C LEU A 127 4.55 -8.79 -5.40
N GLU A 128 4.53 -8.02 -4.33
CA GLU A 128 3.87 -8.35 -3.06
C GLU A 128 2.74 -7.35 -2.80
N LEU A 129 1.74 -7.73 -2.01
CA LEU A 129 0.75 -6.77 -1.53
C LEU A 129 1.42 -5.79 -0.56
N SER A 130 0.93 -4.56 -0.54
CA SER A 130 1.34 -3.63 0.51
C SER A 130 1.00 -4.19 1.89
N PRO A 131 1.86 -4.00 2.90
CA PRO A 131 1.68 -4.60 4.22
C PRO A 131 0.31 -4.29 4.84
N GLY A 132 -0.38 -5.33 5.32
CA GLY A 132 -1.70 -5.22 5.95
C GLY A 132 -2.88 -5.07 4.98
N LEU A 133 -2.64 -4.83 3.68
CA LEU A 133 -3.71 -4.61 2.71
C LEU A 133 -4.65 -5.82 2.57
N ALA A 134 -4.11 -7.05 2.56
CA ALA A 134 -4.92 -8.26 2.45
C ALA A 134 -5.93 -8.39 3.60
N ASP A 135 -5.50 -8.09 4.83
CA ASP A 135 -6.36 -8.13 6.01
C ASP A 135 -7.47 -7.08 5.94
N VAL A 136 -7.12 -5.87 5.48
CA VAL A 136 -8.09 -4.80 5.31
C VAL A 136 -9.14 -5.18 4.28
N LEU A 137 -8.72 -5.68 3.10
CA LEU A 137 -9.63 -6.03 2.02
C LEU A 137 -10.57 -7.19 2.36
N LEU A 138 -10.16 -8.11 3.24
CA LEU A 138 -10.97 -9.27 3.60
C LEU A 138 -11.88 -9.04 4.81
N HIS A 139 -11.44 -8.25 5.79
CA HIS A 139 -12.08 -8.19 7.11
C HIS A 139 -12.78 -6.87 7.39
N HIS A 140 -12.63 -5.84 6.55
CA HIS A 140 -13.24 -4.52 6.79
C HIS A 140 -14.29 -4.21 5.73
N ALA A 141 -15.53 -3.97 6.19
CA ALA A 141 -16.67 -3.62 5.32
C ALA A 141 -16.45 -2.34 4.48
N ASP A 142 -15.54 -1.48 4.91
CA ASP A 142 -15.09 -0.30 4.16
C ASP A 142 -13.57 -0.25 4.22
N ALA A 143 -12.92 -0.83 3.20
CA ALA A 143 -11.47 -0.87 3.11
C ALA A 143 -10.86 0.53 3.00
N ILE A 144 -11.49 1.46 2.27
CA ILE A 144 -10.94 2.80 2.07
C ILE A 144 -10.87 3.53 3.42
N SER A 145 -11.97 3.53 4.17
CA SER A 145 -12.00 4.12 5.51
C SER A 145 -11.05 3.41 6.47
N ALA A 146 -10.90 2.08 6.37
CA ALA A 146 -9.96 1.33 7.21
C ALA A 146 -8.50 1.70 6.93
N ILE A 147 -8.10 1.80 5.66
CA ILE A 147 -6.77 2.24 5.26
C ILE A 147 -6.53 3.69 5.69
N GLN A 148 -7.52 4.57 5.48
CA GLN A 148 -7.47 5.95 5.94
C GLN A 148 -7.27 6.04 7.45
N ARG A 149 -7.98 5.25 8.26
CA ARG A 149 -7.82 5.19 9.72
C ARG A 149 -6.46 4.67 10.15
N GLN A 150 -5.91 3.68 9.44
CA GLN A 150 -4.56 3.17 9.73
C GLN A 150 -3.50 4.27 9.66
N TYR A 151 -3.69 5.24 8.76
CA TYR A 151 -2.80 6.38 8.61
C TYR A 151 -3.32 7.66 9.27
N SER A 152 -4.51 7.66 9.87
CA SER A 152 -5.08 8.85 10.49
C SER A 152 -4.58 9.01 11.93
N ASP A 153 -4.25 10.24 12.31
CA ASP A 153 -3.87 10.58 13.69
C ASP A 153 -5.07 11.08 14.52
N GLN A 154 -6.32 10.82 14.08
CA GLN A 154 -7.54 11.26 14.76
C GLN A 154 -7.59 10.87 16.25
N ASP A 155 -6.91 9.78 16.64
CA ASP A 155 -6.91 9.27 18.01
C ASP A 155 -5.81 9.86 18.93
N ARG A 156 -4.89 10.70 18.43
CA ARG A 156 -3.88 11.34 19.30
C ARG A 156 -4.29 12.74 19.75
N PRO A 157 -4.14 13.05 21.06
CA PRO A 157 -4.46 14.37 21.56
C PRO A 157 -3.49 15.40 20.95
N VAL A 158 -4.07 16.42 20.33
CA VAL A 158 -3.36 17.64 19.94
C VAL A 158 -2.93 18.35 21.23
N ARG A 159 -1.63 18.36 21.50
CA ARG A 159 -1.09 18.89 22.77
C ARG A 159 -0.80 20.39 22.71
N HIS A 160 -0.75 20.95 21.51
CA HIS A 160 -0.36 22.33 21.25
C HIS A 160 -1.34 23.01 20.30
N ARG A 161 -1.67 24.27 20.59
CA ARG A 161 -2.43 25.14 19.68
C ARG A 161 -1.48 25.91 18.79
N LEU A 162 -2.00 26.45 17.69
CA LEU A 162 -1.22 27.32 16.79
C LEU A 162 -0.60 28.51 17.57
N ASP A 163 -1.32 29.01 18.57
CA ASP A 163 -0.88 30.08 19.47
C ASP A 163 0.33 29.73 20.35
N ASP A 164 0.70 28.45 20.49
CA ASP A 164 1.92 28.05 21.22
C ASP A 164 3.19 28.29 20.36
N PHE A 165 3.03 28.57 19.07
CA PHE A 165 4.12 28.75 18.10
C PHE A 165 4.31 30.21 17.68
N GLN A 166 4.02 31.19 18.56
CA GLN A 166 4.07 32.64 18.24
C GLN A 166 5.44 33.10 17.71
N HIS A 167 6.51 32.46 18.16
CA HIS A 167 7.87 32.73 17.69
C HIS A 167 8.06 32.46 16.18
N LEU A 168 7.13 31.72 15.55
CA LEU A 168 7.09 31.44 14.11
C LEU A 168 5.99 32.23 13.37
N ALA A 169 5.30 33.19 14.01
CA ALA A 169 4.10 33.83 13.47
C ALA A 169 4.23 34.34 12.02
N GLY A 170 5.37 34.92 11.65
CA GLY A 170 5.62 35.39 10.28
C GLY A 170 5.64 34.25 9.24
N VAL A 171 6.21 33.09 9.59
CA VAL A 171 6.25 31.91 8.72
C VAL A 171 4.89 31.19 8.74
N LEU A 172 4.23 31.12 9.90
CA LEU A 172 2.93 30.45 10.05
C LEU A 172 1.85 31.09 9.20
N GLY A 173 1.80 32.43 9.13
CA GLY A 173 0.83 33.11 8.26
C GLY A 173 1.00 32.72 6.79
N THR A 174 2.24 32.62 6.32
CA THR A 174 2.56 32.20 4.95
C THR A 174 2.21 30.73 4.72
N LEU A 175 2.56 29.86 5.67
CA LEU A 175 2.26 28.42 5.64
C LEU A 175 0.75 28.17 5.54
N VAL A 176 -0.03 28.80 6.42
CA VAL A 176 -1.50 28.67 6.46
C VAL A 176 -2.11 29.17 5.16
N ALA A 177 -1.72 30.35 4.67
CA ALA A 177 -2.24 30.89 3.42
C ALA A 177 -1.91 30.00 2.21
N PHE A 178 -0.70 29.43 2.17
CA PHE A 178 -0.28 28.51 1.11
C PHE A 178 -1.10 27.21 1.12
N LEU A 179 -1.29 26.61 2.31
CA LEU A 179 -2.11 25.41 2.49
C LEU A 179 -3.58 25.67 2.14
N GLN A 180 -4.16 26.81 2.56
CA GLN A 180 -5.52 27.21 2.19
C GLN A 180 -5.68 27.35 0.67
N GLY A 181 -4.70 27.93 -0.02
CA GLY A 181 -4.69 28.00 -1.48
C GLY A 181 -4.69 26.61 -2.13
N GLY A 182 -3.94 25.66 -1.56
CA GLY A 182 -3.95 24.25 -1.98
C GLY A 182 -5.31 23.58 -1.78
N LEU A 183 -5.85 23.68 -0.58
CA LEU A 183 -7.14 23.08 -0.20
C LEU A 183 -8.33 23.64 -1.00
N ASN A 184 -8.26 24.91 -1.39
CA ASN A 184 -9.29 25.53 -2.25
C ASN A 184 -9.15 25.15 -3.74
N GLY A 185 -8.24 24.23 -4.10
CA GLY A 185 -8.04 23.76 -5.47
C GLY A 185 -7.32 24.77 -6.39
N THR A 186 -6.78 25.87 -5.86
CA THR A 186 -6.11 26.90 -6.67
C THR A 186 -4.66 26.56 -7.04
N LEU A 187 -4.07 25.56 -6.36
CA LEU A 187 -2.69 25.12 -6.54
C LEU A 187 -2.64 23.61 -6.67
N THR A 188 -1.85 23.10 -7.61
CA THR A 188 -1.56 21.66 -7.76
C THR A 188 -0.13 21.37 -7.32
N GLY A 189 0.10 20.23 -6.66
CA GLY A 189 1.45 19.82 -6.25
C GLY A 189 1.97 20.56 -5.01
N VAL A 190 1.09 20.83 -4.04
CA VAL A 190 1.42 21.51 -2.78
C VAL A 190 2.22 20.57 -1.88
N ASN A 191 3.54 20.79 -1.79
CA ASN A 191 4.46 20.02 -0.96
C ASN A 191 5.27 20.96 -0.07
N ILE A 192 5.41 20.62 1.21
CA ILE A 192 6.10 21.45 2.20
C ILE A 192 7.10 20.60 2.96
N LEU A 193 8.36 21.03 2.95
CA LEU A 193 9.43 20.43 3.75
C LEU A 193 9.63 21.26 5.02
N ILE A 194 9.41 20.65 6.19
CA ILE A 194 9.68 21.27 7.49
C ILE A 194 10.95 20.64 8.07
N HIS A 195 12.02 21.42 8.13
CA HIS A 195 13.33 20.96 8.62
C HIS A 195 13.75 21.70 9.90
N GLY A 196 14.57 21.05 10.73
CA GLY A 196 15.06 21.62 11.99
C GLY A 196 15.62 20.54 12.91
N HIS A 197 16.18 20.95 14.06
CA HIS A 197 16.76 20.01 15.03
C HIS A 197 15.70 19.01 15.57
N PRO A 198 16.09 17.78 15.95
CA PRO A 198 15.21 16.86 16.64
C PRO A 198 14.62 17.48 17.92
N GLY A 199 13.35 17.19 18.21
CA GLY A 199 12.69 17.69 19.42
C GLY A 199 12.16 19.14 19.36
N THR A 200 12.28 19.85 18.24
CA THR A 200 11.76 21.23 18.10
C THR A 200 10.24 21.31 17.83
N GLY A 201 9.50 20.22 18.01
CA GLY A 201 8.04 20.22 17.87
C GLY A 201 7.50 20.27 16.43
N LYS A 202 8.26 19.88 15.41
CA LYS A 202 7.84 19.90 13.99
C LYS A 202 6.52 19.14 13.75
N THR A 203 6.42 17.90 14.21
CA THR A 203 5.20 17.07 14.10
C THR A 203 4.03 17.72 14.85
N GLN A 204 4.27 18.30 16.03
CA GLN A 204 3.24 19.01 16.81
C GLN A 204 2.76 20.29 16.10
N LEU A 205 3.65 20.99 15.40
CA LEU A 205 3.29 22.15 14.60
C LEU A 205 2.36 21.75 13.45
N VAL A 206 2.67 20.68 12.71
CA VAL A 206 1.83 20.19 11.60
C VAL A 206 0.43 19.82 12.10
N ARG A 207 0.35 19.12 13.24
CA ARG A 207 -0.93 18.79 13.90
C ARG A 207 -1.73 20.04 14.28
N ALA A 208 -1.07 21.05 14.87
CA ALA A 208 -1.72 22.30 15.22
C ALA A 208 -2.25 23.06 13.99
N VAL A 209 -1.51 23.04 12.87
CA VAL A 209 -1.93 23.63 11.60
C VAL A 209 -3.14 22.89 11.01
N ALA A 210 -3.13 21.55 11.01
CA ALA A 210 -4.26 20.77 10.51
C ALA A 210 -5.56 21.05 11.28
N VAL A 211 -5.48 21.10 12.62
CA VAL A 211 -6.60 21.47 13.49
C VAL A 211 -7.08 22.89 13.21
N PHE A 212 -6.16 23.84 13.06
CA PHE A 212 -6.50 25.23 12.75
C PHE A 212 -7.21 25.36 11.40
N LEU A 213 -6.81 24.57 10.40
CA LEU A 213 -7.41 24.54 9.07
C LEU A 213 -8.72 23.72 9.02
N GLY A 214 -9.00 22.90 10.03
CA GLY A 214 -10.19 22.05 10.08
C GLY A 214 -10.13 20.87 9.09
N VAL A 215 -8.93 20.38 8.79
CA VAL A 215 -8.68 19.31 7.81
C VAL A 215 -8.17 18.04 8.46
N SER A 216 -8.39 16.90 7.81
CA SER A 216 -7.89 15.60 8.27
C SER A 216 -6.38 15.50 8.08
N LEU A 217 -5.65 15.11 9.13
CA LEU A 217 -4.22 14.83 9.06
C LEU A 217 -3.98 13.31 9.01
N TYR A 218 -3.26 12.86 7.99
CA TYR A 218 -2.80 11.50 7.81
C TYR A 218 -1.29 11.46 7.99
N GLU A 219 -0.78 10.64 8.91
CA GLU A 219 0.64 10.52 9.21
C GLU A 219 1.16 9.14 8.81
N ILE A 220 2.15 9.12 7.90
CA ILE A 220 2.89 7.90 7.57
C ILE A 220 3.97 7.70 8.63
N ARG A 221 3.85 6.63 9.41
CA ARG A 221 4.66 6.36 10.60
C ARG A 221 5.96 5.63 10.24
N SER A 222 7.00 5.80 11.07
CA SER A 222 8.26 5.05 10.95
C SER A 222 8.27 3.70 11.68
N ALA A 223 7.24 3.45 12.50
CA ALA A 223 7.07 2.19 13.19
C ALA A 223 5.63 1.68 13.07
N ASP A 224 5.49 0.36 13.00
CA ASP A 224 4.20 -0.32 12.97
C ASP A 224 3.45 -0.18 14.31
N ASN A 225 2.25 -0.77 14.37
CA ASN A 225 1.43 -0.74 15.59
C ASN A 225 2.06 -1.50 16.77
N CYS A 226 3.06 -2.36 16.51
CA CYS A 226 3.82 -3.12 17.50
C CYS A 226 5.13 -2.42 17.92
N GLY A 227 5.46 -1.28 17.31
CA GLY A 227 6.69 -0.53 17.57
C GLY A 227 7.91 -1.06 16.82
N SER A 228 7.75 -1.97 15.86
CA SER A 228 8.83 -2.41 14.99
C SER A 228 9.10 -1.35 13.92
N PRO A 229 10.38 -1.07 13.61
CA PRO A 229 10.73 -0.12 12.55
C PRO A 229 10.26 -0.64 11.18
N ILE A 230 9.61 0.23 10.42
CA ILE A 230 9.18 -0.03 9.04
C ILE A 230 10.31 0.43 8.10
N SER A 231 10.62 -0.37 7.08
CA SER A 231 11.65 -0.01 6.12
C SER A 231 11.28 1.24 5.31
N ALA A 232 12.27 1.96 4.77
CA ALA A 232 12.03 3.13 3.92
C ALA A 232 11.14 2.81 2.70
N ALA A 233 11.31 1.63 2.10
CA ALA A 233 10.52 1.18 0.96
C ALA A 233 9.04 0.94 1.32
N GLU A 234 8.78 0.27 2.45
CA GLU A 234 7.42 0.04 2.94
C GLU A 234 6.72 1.34 3.35
N ARG A 235 7.44 2.29 3.96
CA ARG A 235 6.92 3.63 4.27
C ARG A 235 6.52 4.36 2.99
N PHE A 236 7.39 4.32 1.97
CA PHE A 236 7.11 4.96 0.70
C PHE A 236 5.91 4.34 -0.03
N SER A 237 5.76 3.01 0.02
CA SER A 237 4.56 2.36 -0.52
C SER A 237 3.29 2.76 0.23
N SER A 238 3.35 2.74 1.56
CA SER A 238 2.24 3.17 2.42
C SER A 238 1.83 4.61 2.12
N TYR A 239 2.81 5.50 1.92
CA TYR A 239 2.59 6.87 1.48
C TYR A 239 1.87 6.94 0.13
N ARG A 240 2.32 6.16 -0.87
CA ARG A 240 1.69 6.14 -2.21
C ARG A 240 0.26 5.59 -2.17
N CYS A 241 0.02 4.55 -1.38
CA CYS A 241 -1.30 4.00 -1.11
C CYS A 241 -2.22 5.07 -0.51
N CYS A 242 -1.79 5.67 0.59
CA CYS A 242 -2.54 6.72 1.26
C CYS A 242 -2.81 7.91 0.33
N GLN A 243 -1.79 8.40 -0.38
CA GLN A 243 -1.94 9.49 -1.36
C GLN A 243 -2.96 9.17 -2.45
N SER A 244 -2.92 7.95 -3.00
CA SER A 244 -3.81 7.56 -4.09
C SER A 244 -5.26 7.41 -3.62
N LEU A 245 -5.45 6.89 -2.42
CA LEU A 245 -6.78 6.77 -1.80
C LEU A 245 -7.36 8.12 -1.38
N LEU A 246 -6.51 9.08 -1.02
CA LEU A 246 -6.89 10.44 -0.66
C LEU A 246 -6.95 11.40 -1.86
N ALA A 247 -6.67 10.93 -3.08
CA ALA A 247 -6.62 11.80 -4.26
C ALA A 247 -7.96 12.51 -4.55
N GLY A 248 -9.08 11.95 -4.09
CA GLY A 248 -10.41 12.56 -4.17
C GLY A 248 -10.84 13.34 -2.93
N ASP A 249 -10.05 13.38 -1.86
CA ASP A 249 -10.35 14.13 -0.63
C ASP A 249 -9.73 15.53 -0.72
N GLU A 250 -10.58 16.54 -0.90
CA GLU A 250 -10.18 17.95 -0.98
C GLU A 250 -9.78 18.54 0.40
N SER A 251 -9.94 17.77 1.47
CA SER A 251 -9.76 18.22 2.87
C SER A 251 -8.75 17.38 3.66
N ALA A 252 -7.74 16.84 2.97
CA ALA A 252 -6.71 15.99 3.57
C ALA A 252 -5.31 16.63 3.52
N LEU A 253 -4.56 16.48 4.62
CA LEU A 253 -3.12 16.71 4.69
C LEU A 253 -2.41 15.39 4.95
N LEU A 254 -1.35 15.11 4.19
CA LEU A 254 -0.52 13.93 4.34
C LEU A 254 0.86 14.33 4.87
N LEU A 255 1.22 13.85 6.06
CA LEU A 255 2.50 14.04 6.71
C LEU A 255 3.35 12.77 6.56
N PHE A 256 4.53 12.93 5.97
CA PHE A 256 5.58 11.93 6.00
C PHE A 256 6.59 12.32 7.08
N ASP A 257 6.54 11.69 8.26
CA ASP A 257 7.50 11.99 9.33
C ASP A 257 8.84 11.27 9.08
N GLU A 258 9.93 11.88 9.54
CA GLU A 258 11.30 11.34 9.36
C GLU A 258 11.68 11.06 7.89
N CYS A 259 11.33 11.99 6.98
CA CYS A 259 11.56 11.83 5.54
C CYS A 259 13.03 11.76 5.11
N ASP A 260 13.96 12.16 5.99
CA ASP A 260 15.41 12.21 5.70
C ASP A 260 15.95 10.83 5.26
N ASP A 261 15.49 9.74 5.88
CA ASP A 261 15.92 8.37 5.57
C ASP A 261 15.55 7.92 4.14
N VAL A 262 14.46 8.47 3.59
CA VAL A 262 13.97 8.15 2.24
C VAL A 262 14.68 9.02 1.21
N LEU A 263 14.84 10.30 1.52
CA LEU A 263 15.48 11.27 0.63
C LEU A 263 16.99 11.03 0.50
N SER A 264 17.66 10.47 1.51
CA SER A 264 19.10 10.19 1.47
C SER A 264 19.48 8.98 0.62
N ASN A 265 18.53 8.09 0.32
CA ASN A 265 18.74 6.85 -0.44
C ASN A 265 18.16 6.92 -1.88
N SER A 266 17.87 8.12 -2.37
CA SER A 266 17.36 8.39 -3.72
C SER A 266 18.47 8.69 -4.73
#